data_AF-A0A1A8UJD8-F1
#
_entry.id   AF-A0A1A8UJD8-F1
#
_cell.length_a   1.000
_cell.length_b   1.000
_cell.length_c   1.000
_cell.angle_alpha   90.00
_cell.angle_beta   90.00
_cell.angle_gamma   90.00
#
_symmetry.space_group_name_H-M   'P 1'
#
loop_
_entity.id
_entity.type
_entity.pdbx_description
1 polymer ?
#
loop_
_entity_poly.entity_id
_entity_poly.type
_entity_poly.pdbx_seq_one_letter_code
_entity_poly.pdbx_strand_id
1 'polypeptide(L)'
;MYGKQSFSTAQLASHFFQIFIRLKNSGVRPMAPLGSRILTNPDDIYKHNMWDHVQWTEEDKENARQKAEENSRTRLPLPEQGKFDTNAHQYWDKFYEVHQDKFFKDRRWLFSEFPELLPSCAKERSTGARCGDHQAGISIRSISMTDTESGNHQHNDPIQSCRKTDMLYVQEAAEEQNEAVTQATSFPGQHSSFRILEVGCGVGNSVFPIINTIKNTDSFIYCCDFSPCAIQLVKDHSDYDGAMCHAFVHDICEEAASFPFPPQSLDVILAVFVFSSIHPQR
;
A
#
# COMPACT_ATOMS: atom_id res chain seq x y z
N MET A 1 -15.28 36.40 46.61
CA MET A 1 -15.68 36.76 45.24
C MET A 1 -14.42 36.91 44.41
N TYR A 2 -14.10 35.96 43.54
CA TYR A 2 -13.15 36.16 42.43
C TYR A 2 -13.55 35.23 41.28
N GLY A 3 -13.54 35.79 40.08
CA GLY A 3 -14.30 35.35 38.92
C GLY A 3 -13.78 34.09 38.24
N LYS A 4 -14.74 33.31 37.74
CA LYS A 4 -14.54 32.26 36.74
C LYS A 4 -14.28 32.91 35.38
N GLN A 5 -13.24 32.50 34.69
CA GLN A 5 -13.18 32.61 33.23
C GLN A 5 -13.07 31.20 32.66
N SER A 6 -14.09 30.85 31.89
CA SER A 6 -14.24 29.58 31.18
C SER A 6 -13.42 29.64 29.89
N PHE A 7 -12.62 28.62 29.60
CA PHE A 7 -12.07 28.47 28.26
C PHE A 7 -13.04 27.67 27.40
N SER A 8 -13.76 28.41 26.56
CA SER A 8 -14.62 27.91 25.50
C SER A 8 -13.76 27.32 24.38
N THR A 9 -14.01 26.06 24.06
CA THR A 9 -13.56 25.36 22.86
C THR A 9 -14.21 25.97 21.62
N ALA A 10 -13.67 27.07 21.10
CA ALA A 10 -14.04 27.61 19.79
C ALA A 10 -13.05 28.71 19.37
N GLN A 11 -11.82 28.35 18.99
CA GLN A 11 -10.92 29.23 18.22
C GLN A 11 -9.67 28.47 17.74
N LEU A 12 -9.86 27.45 16.89
CA LEU A 12 -8.79 26.90 16.03
C LEU A 12 -9.37 26.56 14.65
N ALA A 13 -10.27 27.41 14.17
CA ALA A 13 -10.84 27.34 12.83
C ALA A 13 -10.72 28.72 12.19
N SER A 14 -9.50 29.07 11.78
CA SER A 14 -9.23 29.97 10.66
C SER A 14 -7.73 30.16 10.61
N HIS A 15 -7.04 29.36 9.79
CA HIS A 15 -5.83 29.72 9.03
C HIS A 15 -5.58 28.56 8.05
N PHE A 16 -6.58 28.30 7.21
CA PHE A 16 -6.35 27.64 5.93
C PHE A 16 -5.53 28.62 5.09
N PHE A 17 -4.21 28.60 5.25
CA PHE A 17 -3.33 29.15 4.22
C PHE A 17 -3.56 28.29 2.97
N GLN A 18 -4.38 28.80 2.05
CA GLN A 18 -4.27 28.43 0.65
C GLN A 18 -2.83 28.71 0.24
N ILE A 19 -2.01 27.67 0.22
CA ILE A 19 -0.70 27.69 -0.44
C ILE A 19 -1.02 27.85 -1.93
N PHE A 20 -1.13 29.09 -2.37
CA PHE A 20 -1.00 29.40 -3.80
C PHE A 20 0.46 29.15 -4.13
N ILE A 21 0.76 27.97 -4.69
CA ILE A 21 2.01 27.73 -5.41
C ILE A 21 2.01 28.70 -6.60
N ARG A 22 2.62 29.87 -6.41
CA ARG A 22 2.77 30.87 -7.45
C ARG A 22 3.95 30.44 -8.31
N LEU A 23 3.70 29.61 -9.31
CA LEU A 23 4.65 29.30 -10.38
C LEU A 23 4.98 30.61 -11.12
N LYS A 24 6.08 31.26 -10.72
CA LYS A 24 6.68 32.32 -11.54
C LYS A 24 7.25 31.67 -12.80
N ASN A 25 6.64 31.99 -13.94
CA ASN A 25 7.18 31.69 -15.26
C ASN A 25 8.54 32.40 -15.43
N SER A 26 9.63 31.66 -15.35
CA SER A 26 10.87 31.96 -16.07
C SER A 26 11.06 30.88 -17.14
N GLY A 27 11.41 31.31 -18.35
CA GLY A 27 11.33 30.53 -19.58
C GLY A 27 12.02 29.16 -19.53
N VAL A 28 11.45 28.24 -20.32
CA VAL A 28 11.73 26.80 -20.44
C VAL A 28 11.12 25.97 -19.30
N ARG A 29 9.88 25.50 -19.51
CA ARG A 29 9.29 24.41 -18.71
C ARG A 29 10.09 23.13 -18.97
N PRO A 30 10.46 22.35 -17.94
CA PRO A 30 10.91 20.99 -18.12
C PRO A 30 9.86 20.17 -18.87
N MET A 31 10.30 19.20 -19.67
CA MET A 31 9.42 18.28 -20.42
C MET A 31 8.65 17.29 -19.52
N ALA A 32 8.96 17.26 -18.23
CA ALA A 32 8.30 16.43 -17.24
C ALA A 32 7.03 17.13 -16.71
N PRO A 33 5.87 16.44 -16.62
CA PRO A 33 4.68 16.97 -15.96
C PRO A 33 5.02 17.53 -14.57
N LEU A 34 4.34 18.61 -14.16
CA LEU A 34 4.41 19.13 -12.79
C LEU A 34 4.23 17.96 -11.80
N GLY A 35 5.24 17.71 -10.97
CA GLY A 35 5.24 16.59 -10.05
C GLY A 35 5.67 15.25 -10.68
N SER A 36 6.75 15.25 -11.48
CA SER A 36 7.47 14.02 -11.83
C SER A 36 8.99 14.24 -11.78
N ARG A 37 9.74 13.21 -11.39
CA ARG A 37 11.22 13.23 -11.43
C ARG A 37 11.73 13.47 -12.85
N ILE A 38 12.79 14.28 -12.96
CA ILE A 38 13.56 14.43 -14.18
C ILE A 38 14.77 13.50 -14.07
N LEU A 39 14.56 12.19 -14.19
CA LEU A 39 15.63 11.21 -14.17
C LEU A 39 16.15 10.99 -15.60
N THR A 40 17.18 11.73 -15.99
CA THR A 40 17.83 11.56 -17.31
C THR A 40 18.87 10.44 -17.32
N ASN A 41 19.44 10.12 -16.16
CA ASN A 41 20.40 9.04 -15.95
C ASN A 41 19.94 8.13 -14.78
N PRO A 42 19.73 6.81 -15.00
CA PRO A 42 19.30 5.89 -13.95
C PRO A 42 20.32 5.71 -12.82
N ASP A 43 21.58 6.10 -12.99
CA ASP A 43 22.59 6.05 -11.91
C ASP A 43 22.50 7.25 -10.94
N ASP A 44 21.74 8.28 -11.30
CA ASP A 44 21.66 9.56 -10.58
C ASP A 44 20.36 9.72 -9.78
N ILE A 45 19.79 8.60 -9.28
CA ILE A 45 18.49 8.57 -8.58
C ILE A 45 18.38 9.50 -7.35
N TYR A 46 19.51 9.83 -6.71
CA TYR A 46 19.55 10.73 -5.55
C TYR A 46 19.75 12.21 -5.92
N LYS A 47 20.09 12.50 -7.18
CA LYS A 47 20.31 13.88 -7.65
C LYS A 47 19.02 14.58 -8.05
N HIS A 48 17.94 13.81 -8.28
CA HIS A 48 16.69 14.33 -8.78
C HIS A 48 15.49 13.88 -7.95
N ASN A 49 14.70 14.83 -7.44
CA ASN A 49 13.46 14.57 -6.70
C ASN A 49 12.26 15.40 -7.24
N MET A 50 11.08 15.05 -6.74
CA MET A 50 9.79 15.68 -7.06
C MET A 50 9.79 17.22 -6.96
N TRP A 51 10.67 17.80 -6.14
CA TRP A 51 10.73 19.22 -5.80
C TRP A 51 11.94 19.94 -6.42
N ASP A 52 12.71 19.31 -7.33
CA ASP A 52 13.88 19.94 -7.95
C ASP A 52 13.57 21.27 -8.66
N HIS A 53 12.36 21.38 -9.19
CA HIS A 53 11.88 22.58 -9.87
C HIS A 53 11.43 23.68 -8.89
N VAL A 54 11.33 23.38 -7.59
CA VAL A 54 11.00 24.35 -6.55
C VAL A 54 12.27 25.02 -6.07
N GLN A 55 12.45 26.24 -6.55
CA GLN A 55 13.53 27.12 -6.11
C GLN A 55 13.10 27.88 -4.86
N TRP A 56 13.77 27.64 -3.75
CA TRP A 56 13.49 28.30 -2.48
C TRP A 56 14.09 29.71 -2.46
N THR A 57 13.28 30.70 -2.14
CA THR A 57 13.79 32.04 -1.83
C THR A 57 14.45 32.05 -0.45
N GLU A 58 15.28 33.07 -0.17
CA GLU A 58 15.84 33.25 1.18
C GLU A 58 14.74 33.45 2.24
N GLU A 59 13.62 34.07 1.86
CA GLU A 59 12.44 34.19 2.71
C GLU A 59 11.81 32.83 3.02
N ASP A 60 11.67 31.94 2.02
CA ASP A 60 11.14 30.58 2.24
C ASP A 60 12.03 29.77 3.18
N LYS A 61 13.36 29.88 3.01
CA LYS A 61 14.34 29.20 3.86
C LYS A 61 14.23 29.68 5.31
N GLU A 62 14.16 31.00 5.51
CA GLU A 62 14.02 31.60 6.83
C GLU A 62 12.68 31.22 7.48
N ASN A 63 11.59 31.22 6.71
CA ASN A 63 10.27 30.79 7.19
C ASN A 63 10.27 29.31 7.62
N ALA A 64 10.89 28.42 6.86
CA ALA A 64 11.00 27.01 7.25
C ALA A 64 11.89 26.83 8.49
N ARG A 65 13.00 27.58 8.60
CA ARG A 65 13.86 27.58 9.78
C ARG A 65 13.09 28.00 11.03
N GLN A 66 12.32 29.09 10.95
CA GLN A 66 11.51 29.58 12.06
C GLN A 66 10.45 28.57 12.50
N LYS A 67 9.76 27.91 11.54
CA LYS A 67 8.78 26.86 11.84
C LYS A 67 9.42 25.63 12.48
N ALA A 68 10.58 25.20 11.99
CA ALA A 68 11.31 24.08 12.58
C ALA A 68 11.76 24.39 14.02
N GLU A 69 12.23 25.61 14.26
CA GLU A 69 12.60 26.09 15.59
C GLU A 69 11.38 26.15 16.51
N GLU A 70 10.26 26.72 16.05
CA GLU A 70 9.00 26.78 16.79
C GLU A 70 8.50 25.38 17.18
N ASN A 71 8.44 24.44 16.23
CA ASN A 71 8.05 23.05 16.47
C ASN A 71 8.99 22.35 17.47
N SER A 72 10.25 22.78 17.56
CA SER A 72 11.25 22.19 18.44
C SER A 72 11.31 22.82 19.83
N ARG A 73 10.55 23.89 20.10
CA ARG A 73 10.57 24.62 21.38
C ARG A 73 10.06 23.78 22.54
N THR A 74 8.97 23.06 22.33
CA THR A 74 8.35 22.23 23.37
C THR A 74 8.73 20.78 23.12
N ARG A 75 9.52 20.21 24.02
CA ARG A 75 9.89 18.79 24.00
C ARG A 75 9.13 18.03 25.06
N LEU A 76 8.87 16.76 24.78
CA LEU A 76 8.33 15.84 25.79
C LEU A 76 9.34 15.70 26.94
N PRO A 77 8.91 15.83 28.20
CA PRO A 77 9.77 15.59 29.36
C PRO A 77 10.39 14.19 29.30
N LEU A 78 11.68 14.05 29.64
CA LEU A 78 12.40 12.77 29.61
C LEU A 78 11.65 11.59 30.28
N PRO A 79 11.00 11.77 31.45
CA PRO A 79 10.28 10.68 32.10
C PRO A 79 9.07 10.16 31.29
N GLU A 80 8.51 10.99 30.40
CA GLU A 80 7.34 10.63 29.61
C GLU A 80 7.72 9.98 28.27
N GLN A 81 8.94 10.18 27.78
CA GLN A 81 9.36 9.67 26.46
C GLN A 81 9.27 8.14 26.38
N GLY A 82 9.73 7.42 27.42
CA GLY A 82 9.67 5.97 27.46
C GLY A 82 8.24 5.42 27.37
N LYS A 83 7.25 6.16 27.89
CA LYS A 83 5.84 5.77 27.78
C LYS A 83 5.36 5.74 26.33
N PHE A 84 5.79 6.70 25.52
CA PHE A 84 5.38 6.79 24.11
C PHE A 84 6.05 5.76 23.23
N ASP A 85 7.27 5.34 23.58
CA ASP A 85 7.96 4.23 22.91
C ASP A 85 7.32 2.88 23.30
N THR A 86 7.22 2.57 24.60
CA THR A 86 6.68 1.29 25.08
C THR A 86 5.20 1.08 24.68
N ASN A 87 4.39 2.14 24.69
CA ASN A 87 2.96 2.04 24.37
C ASN A 87 2.63 2.49 22.94
N ALA A 88 3.63 2.63 22.06
CA ALA A 88 3.42 3.06 20.69
C ALA A 88 2.28 2.28 20.01
N HIS A 89 2.25 0.95 20.20
CA HIS A 89 1.26 0.06 19.58
C HIS A 89 -0.17 0.45 19.97
N GLN A 90 -0.41 0.79 21.23
CA GLN A 90 -1.73 1.18 21.71
C GLN A 90 -2.20 2.51 21.12
N TYR A 91 -1.27 3.44 20.89
CA TYR A 91 -1.61 4.74 20.30
C TYR A 91 -1.98 4.60 18.83
N TRP A 92 -1.25 3.78 18.08
CA TRP A 92 -1.53 3.52 16.68
C TRP A 92 -2.75 2.63 16.48
N ASP A 93 -2.96 1.60 17.31
CA ASP A 93 -4.20 0.81 17.30
C ASP A 93 -5.43 1.71 17.50
N LYS A 94 -5.43 2.56 18.53
CA LYS A 94 -6.52 3.53 18.77
C LYS A 94 -6.70 4.48 17.61
N PHE A 95 -5.61 4.93 17.00
CA PHE A 95 -5.66 5.79 15.84
C PHE A 95 -6.40 5.10 14.69
N TYR A 96 -6.07 3.85 14.38
CA TYR A 96 -6.73 3.09 13.30
C TYR A 96 -8.17 2.72 13.65
N GLU A 97 -8.48 2.41 14.91
CA GLU A 97 -9.87 2.20 15.38
C GLU A 97 -10.75 3.42 15.10
N VAL A 98 -10.24 4.63 15.38
CA VAL A 98 -10.98 5.89 15.21
C VAL A 98 -11.06 6.31 13.75
N HIS A 99 -9.95 6.22 13.01
CA HIS A 99 -9.83 6.85 11.70
C HIS A 99 -10.03 5.91 10.52
N GLN A 100 -9.85 4.60 10.70
CA GLN A 100 -10.05 3.59 9.66
C GLN A 100 -9.28 3.97 8.38
N ASP A 101 -9.93 3.89 7.22
CA ASP A 101 -9.39 4.25 5.90
C ASP A 101 -9.47 5.75 5.54
N LYS A 102 -9.93 6.61 6.46
CA LYS A 102 -10.36 7.98 6.12
C LYS A 102 -9.30 9.06 6.31
N PHE A 103 -8.20 8.75 7.00
CA PHE A 103 -7.19 9.73 7.36
C PHE A 103 -6.14 9.95 6.28
N PHE A 104 -5.52 8.87 5.81
CA PHE A 104 -4.50 8.93 4.77
C PHE A 104 -5.12 8.79 3.40
N LYS A 105 -4.59 9.53 2.43
CA LYS A 105 -5.01 9.41 1.03
C LYS A 105 -4.36 8.18 0.39
N ASP A 106 -5.09 7.63 -0.57
CA ASP A 106 -4.60 6.66 -1.54
C ASP A 106 -3.30 7.15 -2.21
N ARG A 107 -2.30 6.26 -2.27
CA ARG A 107 -0.94 6.57 -2.75
C ARG A 107 -0.69 6.19 -4.21
N ARG A 108 -1.72 6.20 -5.06
CA ARG A 108 -1.64 6.02 -6.53
C ARG A 108 -0.53 6.80 -7.24
N TRP A 109 -0.11 7.94 -6.70
CA TRP A 109 0.99 8.74 -7.25
C TRP A 109 2.34 8.00 -7.25
N LEU A 110 2.52 6.98 -6.40
CA LEU A 110 3.74 6.18 -6.33
C LEU A 110 4.13 5.58 -7.67
N PHE A 111 3.17 5.18 -8.51
CA PHE A 111 3.46 4.55 -9.81
C PHE A 111 3.92 5.53 -10.88
N SER A 112 3.51 6.79 -10.74
CA SER A 112 4.00 7.87 -11.60
C SER A 112 5.40 8.30 -11.19
N GLU A 113 5.67 8.31 -9.89
CA GLU A 113 6.96 8.76 -9.36
C GLU A 113 8.02 7.66 -9.43
N PHE A 114 7.67 6.44 -9.04
CA PHE A 114 8.56 5.27 -8.93
C PHE A 114 8.06 4.13 -9.82
N PRO A 115 8.16 4.26 -11.16
CA PRO A 115 7.75 3.19 -12.08
C PRO A 115 8.52 1.87 -11.85
N GLU A 116 9.70 1.93 -11.25
CA GLU A 116 10.51 0.78 -10.82
C GLU A 116 9.91 -0.04 -9.66
N LEU A 117 8.90 0.49 -8.95
CA LEU A 117 8.16 -0.25 -7.92
C LEU A 117 7.41 -1.46 -8.50
N LEU A 118 7.15 -1.45 -9.81
CA LEU A 118 6.32 -2.43 -10.50
C LEU A 118 7.18 -3.32 -11.42
N PRO A 119 6.79 -4.60 -11.60
CA PRO A 119 7.48 -5.48 -12.54
C PRO A 119 7.43 -4.90 -13.95
N SER A 120 8.49 -5.10 -14.75
CA SER A 120 8.60 -4.50 -16.09
C SER A 120 7.39 -4.81 -17.01
N CYS A 121 6.73 -5.96 -16.86
CA CYS A 121 5.54 -6.34 -17.63
C CYS A 121 4.26 -5.55 -17.24
N ALA A 122 4.22 -4.93 -16.05
CA ALA A 122 3.12 -4.05 -15.65
C ALA A 122 3.18 -2.67 -16.35
N LYS A 123 4.34 -2.28 -16.88
CA LYS A 123 4.59 -0.95 -17.48
C LYS A 123 3.92 -0.75 -18.84
N GLU A 124 3.68 -1.82 -19.60
CA GLU A 124 3.10 -1.74 -20.95
C GLU A 124 1.59 -1.43 -20.94
N ARG A 125 0.91 -1.61 -19.80
CA ARG A 125 -0.56 -1.48 -19.75
C ARG A 125 -1.05 -0.12 -19.26
N SER A 126 -0.22 0.65 -18.56
CA SER A 126 -0.56 2.00 -18.10
C SER A 126 -0.42 3.07 -19.21
N THR A 127 0.27 2.76 -20.31
CA THR A 127 0.45 3.67 -21.47
C THR A 127 -0.54 3.40 -22.63
N GLY A 128 -1.35 2.33 -22.55
CA GLY A 128 -2.30 1.93 -23.59
C GLY A 128 -3.64 2.70 -23.64
N ALA A 129 -3.91 3.60 -22.69
CA ALA A 129 -5.11 4.45 -22.71
C ALA A 129 -4.88 5.74 -23.53
N ARG A 130 -4.63 5.61 -24.84
CA ARG A 130 -4.71 6.74 -25.79
C ARG A 130 -5.50 6.34 -27.03
N CYS A 131 -6.62 7.05 -27.20
CA CYS A 131 -7.37 7.31 -28.44
C CYS A 131 -7.62 6.10 -29.35
N GLY A 132 -8.75 5.43 -29.12
CA GLY A 132 -9.44 4.77 -30.22
C GLY A 132 -10.06 5.84 -31.11
N ASP A 133 -9.45 6.09 -32.26
CA ASP A 133 -10.14 6.69 -33.40
C ASP A 133 -11.20 5.68 -33.88
N HIS A 134 -12.46 5.89 -33.48
CA HIS A 134 -13.61 5.36 -34.20
C HIS A 134 -14.44 6.53 -34.68
N GLN A 135 -14.23 6.85 -35.95
CA GLN A 135 -15.09 7.74 -36.71
C GLN A 135 -16.49 7.13 -36.81
N ALA A 136 -17.44 7.88 -36.25
CA ALA A 136 -18.87 8.00 -36.57
C ALA A 136 -19.58 6.85 -37.30
N GLY A 137 -20.57 6.29 -36.61
CA GLY A 137 -21.69 5.56 -37.20
C GLY A 137 -22.88 5.54 -36.23
N ILE A 138 -23.55 6.68 -36.09
CA ILE A 138 -24.83 6.78 -35.37
C ILE A 138 -25.88 5.95 -36.12
N SER A 139 -26.46 4.95 -35.47
CA SER A 139 -27.76 4.40 -35.86
C SER A 139 -28.60 4.13 -34.62
N ILE A 140 -29.63 4.96 -34.46
CA ILE A 140 -30.73 4.80 -33.51
C ILE A 140 -31.79 3.93 -34.18
N ARG A 141 -32.25 2.85 -33.52
CA ARG A 141 -33.58 2.19 -33.67
C ARG A 141 -33.72 1.15 -32.55
N SER A 142 -34.51 1.42 -31.51
CA SER A 142 -35.97 1.21 -31.35
C SER A 142 -36.36 -0.23 -31.04
N ILE A 143 -37.03 -0.38 -29.91
CA ILE A 143 -37.66 -1.55 -29.31
C ILE A 143 -38.59 -2.29 -30.28
N SER A 144 -38.60 -3.63 -30.23
CA SER A 144 -39.80 -4.43 -30.51
C SER A 144 -39.78 -5.78 -29.79
N MET A 145 -40.82 -6.00 -28.99
CA MET A 145 -41.28 -7.27 -28.42
C MET A 145 -42.12 -8.04 -29.45
N THR A 146 -41.99 -9.36 -29.51
CA THR A 146 -43.12 -10.27 -29.81
C THR A 146 -42.86 -11.64 -29.18
N ASP A 147 -43.86 -12.10 -28.43
CA ASP A 147 -44.04 -13.44 -27.86
C ASP A 147 -44.33 -14.51 -28.94
N THR A 148 -44.19 -15.79 -28.56
CA THR A 148 -45.16 -16.93 -28.68
C THR A 148 -44.39 -18.21 -28.27
N GLU A 149 -44.58 -18.77 -27.06
CA GLU A 149 -45.41 -19.97 -26.73
C GLU A 149 -45.11 -21.21 -27.61
N SER A 150 -45.06 -22.47 -27.17
CA SER A 150 -45.40 -23.19 -25.94
C SER A 150 -44.86 -24.63 -26.07
N GLY A 151 -44.62 -25.35 -24.97
CA GLY A 151 -44.31 -26.78 -25.02
C GLY A 151 -43.83 -27.42 -23.72
N ASN A 152 -44.76 -27.60 -22.78
CA ASN A 152 -44.63 -28.45 -21.58
C ASN A 152 -44.12 -29.87 -21.89
N HIS A 153 -43.30 -30.46 -21.01
CA HIS A 153 -43.69 -31.67 -20.28
C HIS A 153 -42.76 -31.96 -19.08
N GLN A 154 -43.42 -32.34 -17.99
CA GLN A 154 -42.91 -32.75 -16.68
C GLN A 154 -42.15 -34.08 -16.75
N HIS A 155 -41.28 -34.37 -15.77
CA HIS A 155 -41.56 -35.32 -14.67
C HIS A 155 -40.26 -35.93 -14.07
N ASN A 156 -40.11 -35.73 -12.76
CA ASN A 156 -39.52 -36.57 -11.70
C ASN A 156 -38.08 -37.13 -11.71
N ASP A 157 -37.36 -36.71 -10.67
CA ASP A 157 -36.39 -37.42 -9.81
C ASP A 157 -36.80 -38.87 -9.44
N PRO A 158 -35.87 -39.82 -9.11
CA PRO A 158 -35.12 -39.72 -7.84
C PRO A 158 -33.69 -40.35 -7.74
N ILE A 159 -32.93 -39.78 -6.80
CA ILE A 159 -32.02 -40.39 -5.79
C ILE A 159 -31.43 -41.79 -6.10
N GLN A 160 -30.10 -41.92 -6.21
CA GLN A 160 -29.37 -43.03 -5.55
C GLN A 160 -27.83 -42.88 -5.45
N SER A 161 -27.39 -42.99 -4.19
CA SER A 161 -26.25 -43.80 -3.72
C SER A 161 -24.80 -43.47 -4.09
N CYS A 162 -24.12 -42.98 -3.07
CA CYS A 162 -22.73 -43.21 -2.70
C CYS A 162 -22.19 -44.61 -3.03
N ARG A 163 -20.94 -44.70 -3.53
CA ARG A 163 -20.10 -45.89 -3.45
C ARG A 163 -18.67 -45.48 -3.10
N LYS A 164 -18.24 -45.90 -1.91
CA LYS A 164 -16.84 -46.06 -1.51
C LYS A 164 -16.28 -47.31 -2.18
N THR A 165 -15.02 -47.27 -2.60
CA THR A 165 -14.19 -48.47 -2.71
C THR A 165 -12.76 -48.13 -2.29
N ASP A 166 -12.33 -48.81 -1.23
CA ASP A 166 -10.98 -48.85 -0.71
C ASP A 166 -10.00 -49.50 -1.71
N MET A 167 -8.74 -49.08 -1.68
CA MET A 167 -7.62 -49.86 -2.25
C MET A 167 -6.42 -49.80 -1.30
N LEU A 168 -5.95 -50.99 -0.96
CA LEU A 168 -5.11 -51.37 0.18
C LEU A 168 -3.64 -50.92 0.09
N TYR A 169 -3.05 -50.82 1.28
CA TYR A 169 -1.63 -50.81 1.63
C TYR A 169 -0.82 -51.96 1.00
N VAL A 170 0.42 -51.66 0.59
CA VAL A 170 1.56 -52.58 0.68
C VAL A 170 2.76 -51.80 1.23
N GLN A 171 3.32 -52.33 2.32
CA GLN A 171 4.57 -51.91 2.97
C GLN A 171 5.74 -52.64 2.31
N GLU A 172 6.82 -51.92 2.04
CA GLU A 172 8.16 -52.51 1.95
C GLU A 172 9.19 -51.54 2.55
N ALA A 173 10.12 -52.11 3.30
CA ALA A 173 11.02 -51.42 4.20
C ALA A 173 12.46 -51.40 3.66
N ALA A 174 13.17 -50.36 4.11
CA ALA A 174 14.62 -50.15 4.13
C ALA A 174 15.30 -49.68 2.83
N GLU A 175 15.83 -48.45 2.88
CA GLU A 175 17.27 -48.19 2.77
C GLU A 175 17.56 -46.75 3.23
N GLU A 176 18.34 -46.61 4.30
CA GLU A 176 18.88 -45.33 4.77
C GLU A 176 19.92 -44.83 3.76
N GLN A 177 19.53 -43.81 3.00
CA GLN A 177 20.46 -42.95 2.25
C GLN A 177 20.37 -41.56 2.85
N ASN A 178 21.51 -41.09 3.38
CA ASN A 178 21.72 -39.71 3.80
C ASN A 178 21.57 -38.77 2.60
N GLU A 179 20.36 -38.27 2.38
CA GLU A 179 20.14 -37.07 1.58
C GLU A 179 19.73 -35.95 2.54
N ALA A 180 20.63 -34.99 2.73
CA ALA A 180 20.27 -33.69 3.25
C ALA A 180 19.35 -33.00 2.23
N VAL A 181 18.08 -33.38 2.26
CA VAL A 181 17.01 -32.69 1.55
C VAL A 181 16.86 -31.36 2.27
N THR A 182 17.35 -30.29 1.64
CA THR A 182 16.91 -28.93 1.94
C THR A 182 15.40 -28.91 1.72
N GLN A 183 14.62 -29.22 2.75
CA GLN A 183 13.19 -28.93 2.76
C GLN A 183 13.08 -27.42 2.64
N ALA A 184 12.91 -26.94 1.41
CA ALA A 184 12.52 -25.56 1.17
C ALA A 184 11.20 -25.37 1.90
N THR A 185 11.26 -24.73 3.08
CA THR A 185 10.06 -24.43 3.87
C THR A 185 9.16 -23.59 2.99
N SER A 186 7.97 -24.09 2.69
CA SER A 186 7.05 -23.37 1.83
C SER A 186 6.68 -22.02 2.47
N PHE A 187 6.67 -20.96 1.68
CA PHE A 187 6.32 -19.61 2.13
C PHE A 187 5.34 -18.93 1.16
N PRO A 188 4.52 -17.96 1.63
CA PRO A 188 3.63 -17.19 0.75
C PRO A 188 4.41 -16.57 -0.42
N GLY A 189 3.85 -16.49 -1.63
CA GLY A 189 4.57 -15.85 -2.76
C GLY A 189 5.85 -16.56 -3.23
N GLN A 190 6.15 -17.78 -2.78
CA GLN A 190 7.34 -18.54 -3.20
C GLN A 190 7.44 -18.76 -4.71
N HIS A 191 6.30 -18.80 -5.40
CA HIS A 191 6.23 -19.02 -6.85
C HIS A 191 6.30 -17.72 -7.66
N SER A 192 6.20 -16.56 -7.00
CA SER A 192 6.20 -15.28 -7.69
C SER A 192 7.62 -14.85 -8.05
N SER A 193 7.81 -14.44 -9.30
CA SER A 193 9.09 -13.91 -9.81
C SER A 193 9.40 -12.48 -9.37
N PHE A 194 8.44 -11.76 -8.79
CA PHE A 194 8.65 -10.41 -8.25
C PHE A 194 7.94 -10.22 -6.91
N ARG A 195 8.67 -9.81 -5.86
CA ARG A 195 8.16 -9.71 -4.49
C ARG A 195 8.42 -8.33 -3.88
N ILE A 196 7.36 -7.73 -3.34
CA ILE A 196 7.36 -6.41 -2.72
C ILE A 196 7.05 -6.55 -1.23
N LEU A 197 7.72 -5.78 -0.37
CA LEU A 197 7.31 -5.56 1.02
C LEU A 197 6.93 -4.10 1.24
N GLU A 198 5.70 -3.83 1.70
CA GLU A 198 5.35 -2.54 2.30
C GLU A 198 5.47 -2.62 3.83
N VAL A 199 6.39 -1.85 4.39
CA VAL A 199 6.59 -1.69 5.83
C VAL A 199 5.75 -0.51 6.31
N GLY A 200 5.08 -0.66 7.45
CA GLY A 200 4.15 0.35 7.99
C GLY A 200 3.01 0.62 7.02
N CYS A 201 2.38 -0.45 6.53
CA CYS A 201 1.36 -0.35 5.49
C CYS A 201 0.08 0.37 5.96
N GLY A 202 -0.10 0.51 7.28
CA GLY A 202 -1.34 0.98 7.89
C GLY A 202 -2.52 0.17 7.35
N VAL A 203 -3.57 0.88 6.96
CA VAL A 203 -4.81 0.34 6.40
C VAL A 203 -4.75 0.03 4.89
N GLY A 204 -3.56 0.03 4.28
CA GLY A 204 -3.38 -0.43 2.89
C GLY A 204 -3.49 0.64 1.80
N ASN A 205 -3.32 1.92 2.13
CA ASN A 205 -3.45 3.04 1.17
C ASN A 205 -2.45 3.00 0.00
N SER A 206 -1.34 2.25 0.09
CA SER A 206 -0.49 1.92 -1.06
C SER A 206 -0.68 0.47 -1.51
N VAL A 207 -0.86 -0.45 -0.57
CA VAL A 207 -1.13 -1.88 -0.82
C VAL A 207 -2.20 -2.10 -1.89
N PHE A 208 -3.41 -1.54 -1.74
CA PHE A 208 -4.51 -1.81 -2.70
C PHE A 208 -4.27 -1.22 -4.09
N PRO A 209 -3.78 0.03 -4.22
CA PRO A 209 -3.29 0.52 -5.51
C PRO A 209 -2.23 -0.40 -6.14
N ILE A 210 -1.31 -0.96 -5.34
CA ILE A 210 -0.27 -1.87 -5.84
C ILE A 210 -0.93 -3.17 -6.34
N ILE A 211 -1.77 -3.81 -5.53
CA ILE A 211 -2.52 -5.04 -5.88
C ILE A 211 -3.26 -4.85 -7.20
N ASN A 212 -3.99 -3.76 -7.35
CA ASN A 212 -4.75 -3.45 -8.57
C ASN A 212 -3.86 -3.30 -9.80
N THR A 213 -2.61 -2.86 -9.62
CA THR A 213 -1.65 -2.63 -10.71
C THR A 213 -0.88 -3.90 -11.09
N ILE A 214 -0.54 -4.74 -10.11
CA ILE A 214 0.16 -6.02 -10.33
C ILE A 214 -0.81 -7.17 -10.63
N LYS A 215 -2.10 -6.88 -10.76
CA LYS A 215 -3.11 -7.89 -11.11
C LYS A 215 -2.76 -8.54 -12.45
N ASN A 216 -2.69 -9.87 -12.46
CA ASN A 216 -2.27 -10.69 -13.60
C ASN A 216 -0.79 -10.57 -13.99
N THR A 217 0.07 -10.10 -13.09
CA THR A 217 1.51 -10.33 -13.18
C THR A 217 1.90 -11.47 -12.24
N ASP A 218 3.10 -12.02 -12.45
CA ASP A 218 3.67 -13.01 -11.55
C ASP A 218 4.34 -12.31 -10.35
N SER A 219 3.53 -11.70 -9.49
CA SER A 219 4.01 -10.83 -8.41
C SER A 219 3.25 -11.03 -7.12
N PHE A 220 3.93 -10.81 -6.00
CA PHE A 220 3.38 -10.99 -4.66
C PHE A 220 3.75 -9.81 -3.77
N ILE A 221 2.81 -9.36 -2.94
CA ILE A 221 3.04 -8.26 -1.99
C ILE A 221 2.89 -8.76 -0.55
N TYR A 222 3.95 -8.56 0.22
CA TYR A 222 3.91 -8.59 1.66
C TYR A 222 3.58 -7.19 2.18
N CYS A 223 2.76 -7.10 3.20
CA CYS A 223 2.57 -5.84 3.90
C CYS A 223 2.54 -6.09 5.40
N CYS A 224 3.26 -5.26 6.13
CA CYS A 224 3.26 -5.32 7.58
C CYS A 224 3.02 -3.95 8.21
N ASP A 225 2.41 -4.01 9.36
CA ASP A 225 2.26 -2.91 10.28
C ASP A 225 2.43 -3.47 11.68
N PHE A 226 2.96 -2.66 12.56
CA PHE A 226 3.14 -3.07 13.94
C PHE A 226 1.81 -3.04 14.72
N SER A 227 0.77 -2.39 14.17
CA SER A 227 -0.61 -2.36 14.68
C SER A 227 -1.43 -3.57 14.20
N PRO A 228 -1.91 -4.44 15.11
CA PRO A 228 -2.90 -5.46 14.77
C PRO A 228 -4.19 -4.91 14.18
N CYS A 229 -4.64 -3.73 14.65
CA CYS A 229 -5.84 -3.08 14.11
C CYS A 229 -5.67 -2.75 12.63
N ALA A 230 -4.53 -2.14 12.26
CA ALA A 230 -4.21 -1.82 10.87
C ALA A 230 -4.25 -3.05 9.96
N ILE A 231 -3.60 -4.13 10.39
CA ILE A 231 -3.54 -5.39 9.63
C ILE A 231 -4.92 -6.03 9.49
N GLN A 232 -5.76 -5.96 10.52
CA GLN A 232 -7.14 -6.45 10.41
C GLN A 232 -7.92 -5.66 9.37
N LEU A 233 -7.78 -4.34 9.33
CA LEU A 233 -8.43 -3.49 8.33
C LEU A 233 -7.95 -3.78 6.90
N VAL A 234 -6.66 -4.11 6.73
CA VAL A 234 -6.15 -4.58 5.43
C VAL A 234 -6.80 -5.90 5.02
N LYS A 235 -6.90 -6.87 5.93
CA LYS A 235 -7.49 -8.18 5.65
C LYS A 235 -8.99 -8.14 5.40
N ASP A 236 -9.70 -7.21 6.03
CA ASP A 236 -11.15 -7.02 5.89
C ASP A 236 -11.54 -6.23 4.62
N HIS A 237 -10.57 -5.62 3.95
CA HIS A 237 -10.82 -4.85 2.73
C HIS A 237 -11.26 -5.78 1.57
N SER A 238 -12.23 -5.33 0.77
CA SER A 238 -12.82 -6.14 -0.31
C SER A 238 -11.83 -6.58 -1.39
N ASP A 239 -10.79 -5.77 -1.60
CA ASP A 239 -9.75 -6.04 -2.61
C ASP A 239 -8.59 -6.88 -2.05
N TYR A 240 -8.65 -7.30 -0.78
CA TYR A 240 -7.64 -8.19 -0.22
C TYR A 240 -7.75 -9.58 -0.87
N ASP A 241 -6.65 -10.02 -1.50
CA ASP A 241 -6.53 -11.35 -2.08
C ASP A 241 -5.32 -12.06 -1.47
N GLY A 242 -5.59 -13.07 -0.65
CA GLY A 242 -4.56 -13.87 0.02
C GLY A 242 -3.65 -14.66 -0.93
N ALA A 243 -4.04 -14.83 -2.21
CA ALA A 243 -3.19 -15.45 -3.22
C ALA A 243 -2.12 -14.49 -3.77
N MET A 244 -2.34 -13.18 -3.64
CA MET A 244 -1.43 -12.13 -4.13
C MET A 244 -0.79 -11.32 -3.00
N CYS A 245 -1.39 -11.33 -1.82
CA CYS A 245 -1.00 -10.50 -0.70
C CYS A 245 -0.90 -11.31 0.60
N HIS A 246 0.13 -11.01 1.40
CA HIS A 246 0.23 -11.50 2.76
C HIS A 246 0.40 -10.33 3.73
N ALA A 247 -0.67 -10.03 4.48
CA ALA A 247 -0.68 -9.03 5.55
C ALA A 247 -0.36 -9.67 6.90
N PHE A 248 0.62 -9.12 7.64
CA PHE A 248 1.06 -9.66 8.93
C PHE A 248 1.46 -8.56 9.91
N VAL A 249 1.26 -8.82 11.20
CA VAL A 249 1.69 -7.90 12.27
C VAL A 249 3.18 -8.06 12.49
N HIS A 250 3.92 -6.95 12.51
CA HIS A 250 5.36 -6.99 12.72
C HIS A 250 5.89 -5.64 13.24
N ASP A 251 6.58 -5.65 14.39
CA ASP A 251 7.41 -4.53 14.82
C ASP A 251 8.80 -4.69 14.21
N ILE A 252 9.16 -3.81 13.26
CA ILE A 252 10.48 -3.85 12.60
C ILE A 252 11.64 -3.52 13.55
N CYS A 253 11.35 -3.05 14.76
CA CYS A 253 12.35 -2.81 15.79
C CYS A 253 12.62 -4.05 16.66
N GLU A 254 11.91 -5.18 16.44
CA GLU A 254 12.14 -6.43 17.16
C GLU A 254 13.16 -7.32 16.40
N GLU A 255 14.42 -7.34 16.83
CA GLU A 255 15.51 -8.07 16.15
C GLU A 255 15.28 -9.58 16.01
N ALA A 256 14.54 -10.19 16.94
CA ALA A 256 14.27 -11.63 16.94
C ALA A 256 13.08 -12.04 16.07
N ALA A 257 12.33 -11.08 15.52
CA ALA A 257 11.13 -11.36 14.77
C ALA A 257 11.49 -11.88 13.36
N SER A 258 10.93 -13.04 13.00
CA SER A 258 11.12 -13.62 11.67
C SER A 258 10.11 -13.05 10.67
N PHE A 259 10.57 -12.80 9.44
CA PHE A 259 9.68 -12.49 8.33
C PHE A 259 9.07 -13.76 7.72
N PRO A 260 7.87 -13.69 7.11
CA PRO A 260 7.22 -14.83 6.46
C PRO A 260 7.80 -15.15 5.08
N PHE A 261 9.09 -14.84 4.87
CA PHE A 261 9.83 -15.04 3.63
C PHE A 261 11.33 -15.18 3.93
N PRO A 262 12.09 -15.88 3.08
CA PRO A 262 13.52 -16.05 3.30
C PRO A 262 14.30 -14.73 3.11
N PRO A 263 15.48 -14.58 3.74
CA PRO A 263 16.38 -13.46 3.47
C PRO A 263 16.73 -13.35 1.98
N GLN A 264 17.00 -12.13 1.50
CA GLN A 264 17.41 -11.86 0.11
C GLN A 264 16.40 -12.34 -0.95
N SER A 265 15.11 -12.41 -0.61
CA SER A 265 14.06 -12.86 -1.52
C SER A 265 13.18 -11.75 -2.09
N LEU A 266 13.30 -10.52 -1.58
CA LEU A 266 12.49 -9.37 -2.01
C LEU A 266 13.19 -8.59 -3.12
N ASP A 267 12.41 -8.08 -4.07
CA ASP A 267 12.87 -7.19 -5.13
C ASP A 267 12.71 -5.72 -4.72
N VAL A 268 11.66 -5.40 -3.95
CA VAL A 268 11.38 -4.03 -3.51
C VAL A 268 10.95 -3.99 -2.04
N ILE A 269 11.47 -3.03 -1.29
CA ILE A 269 11.00 -2.66 0.04
C ILE A 269 10.51 -1.20 -0.01
N LEU A 270 9.25 -0.99 0.34
CA LEU A 270 8.59 0.30 0.42
C LEU A 270 8.40 0.67 1.90
N ALA A 271 8.94 1.81 2.32
CA ALA A 271 8.78 2.34 3.68
C ALA A 271 8.37 3.82 3.61
N VAL A 272 7.06 4.10 3.64
CA VAL A 272 6.51 5.46 3.51
C VAL A 272 6.13 5.99 4.89
N PHE A 273 6.83 7.03 5.36
CA PHE A 273 6.63 7.66 6.68
C PHE A 273 6.84 6.74 7.90
N VAL A 274 7.62 5.67 7.73
CA VAL A 274 7.92 4.69 8.79
C VAL A 274 9.07 5.15 9.69
N PHE A 275 10.25 5.41 9.13
CA PHE A 275 11.44 5.67 9.96
C PHE A 275 11.34 6.95 10.80
N SER A 276 10.50 7.90 10.39
CA SER A 276 10.21 9.10 11.17
C SER A 276 9.42 8.84 12.46
N SER A 277 8.74 7.70 12.59
CA SER A 277 7.99 7.32 13.79
C SER A 277 8.78 6.41 14.73
N ILE A 278 10.03 6.07 14.39
CA ILE A 278 10.90 5.20 15.18
C ILE A 278 11.99 6.02 15.83
N HIS A 279 12.27 5.74 17.10
CA HIS A 279 13.31 6.43 17.83
C HIS A 279 14.69 6.09 17.24
N PRO A 280 15.60 7.07 16.97
CA PRO A 280 16.85 6.83 16.24
C PRO A 280 17.85 5.85 16.87
N GLN A 281 17.67 5.50 18.14
CA GLN A 281 18.50 4.56 18.90
C GLN A 281 17.93 3.13 18.91
N ARG A 282 16.80 2.89 18.26
CA ARG A 282 16.24 1.55 18.04
C ARG A 282 16.73 0.94 16.73
#